data_AF-G7YV63-F1
#
_entry.id   AF-G7YV63-F1
#
_cell.length_a   1.000
_cell.length_b   1.000
_cell.length_c   1.000
_cell.angle_alpha   90.00
_cell.angle_beta   90.00
_cell.angle_gamma   90.00
#
_symmetry.space_group_name_H-M   'P 1'
#
loop_
_entity.id
_entity.type
_entity.pdbx_description
1 polymer ?
#
loop_
_entity_poly.entity_id
_entity_poly.type
_entity_poly.pdbx_seq_one_letter_code
_entity_poly.pdbx_strand_id
1 'polypeptide(L)'
;MWLRKSMTTMLMVLSFITTLGSSLYIYFTPHSTESLSARLFAFFLFAFSTGLGFGPLLRVISIINPETIPTALLGAAVIFVSFSLASLFTRKRYYLYLGALLMSAMSMLATFSFVNLFMRSPAIYQAELYIGLMLFCGFVVFDTQMIVEKRKCGDTDFIWHTLDLFVDFVELFRHLLIILNSKRPQVTPVENAPADEALMQRTCSVDGLSPCLSVNTVGV
;
A
#
# COMPACT_ATOMS: atom_id res chain seq x y z
N MET A 1 -1.12 -29.32 2.93
CA MET A 1 -1.36 -28.08 2.14
C MET A 1 -2.77 -27.51 2.33
N TRP A 2 -3.83 -28.34 2.29
CA TRP A 2 -5.23 -27.95 2.51
C TRP A 2 -5.54 -27.32 3.88
N LEU A 3 -5.09 -27.95 4.96
CA LEU A 3 -5.26 -27.42 6.33
C LEU A 3 -4.64 -26.02 6.51
N ARG A 4 -3.48 -25.77 5.88
CA ARG A 4 -2.79 -24.47 5.94
C ARG A 4 -3.54 -23.39 5.19
N LYS A 5 -4.10 -23.68 4.00
CA LYS A 5 -4.93 -22.74 3.23
C LYS A 5 -6.23 -22.40 3.98
N SER A 6 -6.91 -23.43 4.50
CA SER A 6 -8.13 -23.26 5.31
C SER A 6 -7.89 -22.39 6.54
N MET A 7 -6.79 -22.62 7.26
CA MET A 7 -6.42 -21.81 8.42
C MET A 7 -6.13 -20.34 8.05
N THR A 8 -5.45 -20.07 6.94
CA THR A 8 -5.21 -18.69 6.49
C THR A 8 -6.49 -17.97 6.08
N THR A 9 -7.42 -18.64 5.40
CA THR A 9 -8.70 -18.01 5.02
C THR A 9 -9.57 -17.72 6.23
N MET A 10 -9.60 -18.61 7.22
CA MET A 10 -10.32 -18.37 8.48
C MET A 10 -9.73 -17.20 9.26
N LEU A 11 -8.40 -17.08 9.30
CA LEU A 11 -7.72 -15.95 9.92
C LEU A 11 -8.08 -14.62 9.25
N MET A 12 -8.19 -14.58 7.92
CA MET A 12 -8.59 -13.35 7.21
C MET A 12 -10.01 -12.93 7.54
N VAL A 13 -10.96 -13.89 7.52
CA VAL A 13 -12.37 -13.59 7.83
C VAL A 13 -12.50 -13.10 9.28
N LEU A 14 -11.82 -13.76 10.22
CA LEU A 14 -11.80 -13.33 11.61
C LEU A 14 -11.18 -11.94 11.78
N SER A 15 -10.07 -11.66 11.09
CA SER A 15 -9.42 -10.35 11.13
C SER A 15 -10.35 -9.27 10.58
N PHE A 16 -11.00 -9.50 9.44
CA PHE A 16 -11.95 -8.58 8.84
C PHE A 16 -13.14 -8.27 9.74
N ILE A 17 -13.77 -9.30 10.32
CA ILE A 17 -14.88 -9.14 11.28
C ILE A 17 -14.41 -8.35 12.51
N THR A 18 -13.21 -8.63 13.01
CA THR A 18 -12.64 -7.95 14.17
C THR A 18 -12.36 -6.48 13.87
N THR A 19 -11.78 -6.17 12.70
CA THR A 19 -11.52 -4.80 12.26
C THR A 19 -12.83 -4.01 12.12
N LEU A 20 -13.85 -4.57 11.48
CA LEU A 20 -15.15 -3.91 11.36
C LEU A 20 -15.84 -3.74 12.72
N GLY A 21 -15.84 -4.78 13.56
CA GLY A 21 -16.46 -4.74 14.87
C GLY A 21 -15.82 -3.72 15.82
N SER A 22 -14.49 -3.63 15.82
CA SER A 22 -13.75 -2.64 16.62
C SER A 22 -13.96 -1.20 16.12
N SER A 23 -13.98 -0.98 14.81
CA SER A 23 -14.30 0.33 14.24
C SER A 23 -15.72 0.78 14.58
N LEU A 24 -16.70 -0.12 14.46
CA LEU A 24 -18.10 0.16 14.83
C LEU A 24 -18.24 0.41 16.33
N TYR A 25 -17.53 -0.35 17.17
CA TYR A 25 -17.53 -0.14 18.61
C TYR A 25 -17.05 1.27 18.99
N ILE A 26 -15.97 1.76 18.35
CA ILE A 26 -15.46 3.12 18.57
C ILE A 26 -16.49 4.17 18.08
N TYR A 27 -17.18 3.91 16.96
CA TYR A 27 -18.20 4.81 16.42
C TYR A 27 -19.43 4.95 17.34
N PHE A 28 -19.92 3.84 17.88
CA PHE A 28 -21.12 3.84 18.74
C PHE A 28 -20.84 4.26 20.18
N THR A 29 -19.59 4.19 20.64
CA THR A 29 -19.24 4.55 22.02
C THR A 29 -18.94 6.04 22.12
N PRO A 30 -19.74 6.83 22.87
CA PRO A 30 -19.52 8.26 23.00
C PRO A 30 -18.20 8.57 23.70
N HIS A 31 -17.64 9.74 23.38
CA HIS A 31 -16.43 10.24 24.01
C HIS A 31 -16.68 10.59 25.47
N SER A 32 -16.12 9.79 26.38
CA SER A 32 -16.09 10.05 27.82
C SER A 32 -14.78 9.57 28.42
N THR A 33 -14.42 10.09 29.60
CA THR A 33 -13.21 9.67 30.32
C THR A 33 -13.26 8.21 30.75
N GLU A 34 -14.45 7.72 31.10
CA GLU A 34 -14.70 6.34 31.52
C GLU A 34 -14.57 5.34 30.36
N SER A 35 -14.98 5.73 29.14
CA SER A 35 -14.92 4.86 27.96
C SER A 35 -13.54 4.88 27.29
N LEU A 36 -12.64 5.78 27.70
CA LEU A 36 -11.35 6.01 27.05
C LEU A 36 -10.51 4.74 26.95
N SER A 37 -10.34 4.02 28.06
CA SER A 37 -9.53 2.80 28.10
C SER A 37 -10.08 1.70 27.18
N ALA A 38 -11.40 1.53 27.15
CA ALA A 38 -12.05 0.55 26.29
C ALA A 38 -11.93 0.94 24.80
N ARG A 39 -12.08 2.23 24.48
CA ARG A 39 -11.91 2.74 23.10
C ARG A 39 -10.47 2.65 22.61
N LEU A 40 -9.49 2.89 23.48
CA LEU A 40 -8.07 2.68 23.16
C LEU A 40 -7.77 1.21 22.89
N PHE A 41 -8.28 0.31 23.75
CA PHE A 41 -8.14 -1.12 23.52
C PHE A 41 -8.76 -1.54 22.18
N ALA A 42 -9.96 -1.04 21.87
CA ALA A 42 -10.61 -1.27 20.58
C ALA A 42 -9.76 -0.74 19.40
N PHE A 43 -9.11 0.42 19.55
CA PHE A 43 -8.21 0.96 18.52
C PHE A 43 -6.96 0.09 18.32
N PHE A 44 -6.34 -0.42 19.39
CA PHE A 44 -5.22 -1.34 19.27
C PHE A 44 -5.64 -2.67 18.63
N LEU A 45 -6.83 -3.18 18.99
CA LEU A 45 -7.39 -4.38 18.36
C LEU A 45 -7.69 -4.15 16.88
N PHE A 46 -8.21 -2.98 16.52
CA PHE A 46 -8.43 -2.54 15.15
C PHE A 46 -7.11 -2.51 14.35
N ALA A 47 -6.08 -1.85 14.88
CA ALA A 47 -4.78 -1.73 14.22
C ALA A 47 -4.09 -3.10 14.04
N PHE A 48 -4.12 -3.93 15.09
CA PHE A 48 -3.53 -5.27 15.06
C PHE A 48 -4.26 -6.19 14.06
N SER A 49 -5.59 -6.22 14.09
CA SER A 49 -6.38 -7.02 13.16
C SER A 49 -6.23 -6.56 11.71
N THR A 50 -6.12 -5.25 11.46
CA THR A 50 -5.81 -4.69 10.15
C THR A 50 -4.46 -5.20 9.65
N GLY A 51 -3.43 -5.18 10.50
CA GLY A 51 -2.11 -5.73 10.18
C GLY A 51 -2.13 -7.23 9.85
N LEU A 52 -2.91 -8.04 10.57
CA LEU A 52 -3.12 -9.45 10.24
C LEU A 52 -3.79 -9.65 8.87
N GLY A 53 -4.70 -8.74 8.49
CA GLY A 53 -5.34 -8.73 7.18
C GLY A 53 -4.36 -8.62 6.00
N PHE A 54 -3.22 -7.96 6.19
CA PHE A 54 -2.14 -7.86 5.19
C PHE A 54 -1.35 -9.15 4.99
N GLY A 55 -1.51 -10.15 5.87
CA GLY A 55 -0.68 -11.37 5.89
C GLY A 55 -0.50 -12.06 4.53
N PRO A 56 -1.56 -12.30 3.74
CA PRO A 56 -1.41 -12.94 2.43
C PRO A 56 -0.67 -12.06 1.41
N LEU A 57 -0.93 -10.75 1.39
CA LEU A 57 -0.24 -9.82 0.49
C LEU A 57 1.25 -9.78 0.81
N LEU A 58 1.59 -9.63 2.09
CA LEU A 58 2.98 -9.63 2.56
C LEU A 58 3.67 -10.97 2.32
N ARG A 59 2.96 -12.10 2.44
CA ARG A 59 3.52 -13.42 2.12
C ARG A 59 3.91 -13.54 0.65
N VAL A 60 3.05 -13.10 -0.27
CA VAL A 60 3.35 -13.14 -1.71
C VAL A 60 4.58 -12.27 -2.01
N ILE A 61 4.63 -11.07 -1.46
CA ILE A 61 5.74 -10.14 -1.70
C ILE A 61 7.03 -10.62 -1.05
N SER A 62 6.96 -11.21 0.14
CA SER A 62 8.14 -11.74 0.84
C SER A 62 8.82 -12.88 0.10
N ILE A 63 8.07 -13.67 -0.70
CA ILE A 63 8.64 -14.74 -1.52
C ILE A 63 9.35 -14.16 -2.74
N ILE A 64 8.86 -13.04 -3.27
CA ILE A 64 9.36 -12.43 -4.50
C ILE A 64 10.52 -11.46 -4.21
N ASN A 65 10.28 -10.45 -3.38
CA ASN A 65 11.21 -9.36 -3.07
C ASN A 65 10.98 -8.86 -1.62
N PRO A 66 11.61 -9.47 -0.59
CA PRO A 66 11.37 -9.13 0.81
C PRO A 66 11.74 -7.68 1.16
N GLU A 67 12.77 -7.13 0.50
CA GLU A 67 13.25 -5.75 0.68
C GLU A 67 12.19 -4.69 0.32
N THR A 68 11.17 -5.07 -0.44
CA THR A 68 10.09 -4.15 -0.85
C THR A 68 9.23 -3.73 0.33
N ILE A 69 9.02 -4.62 1.31
CA ILE A 69 8.14 -4.38 2.46
C ILE A 69 8.63 -3.19 3.31
N PRO A 70 9.88 -3.19 3.83
CA PRO A 70 10.38 -2.06 4.62
C PRO A 70 10.52 -0.79 3.76
N THR A 71 10.90 -0.91 2.49
CA THR A 71 11.00 0.22 1.57
C THR A 71 9.64 0.91 1.38
N ALA A 72 8.57 0.13 1.17
CA ALA A 72 7.22 0.64 1.03
C ALA A 72 6.72 1.29 2.33
N LEU A 73 7.02 0.70 3.49
CA LEU A 73 6.61 1.27 4.78
C LEU A 73 7.27 2.63 5.03
N LEU A 74 8.59 2.72 4.80
CA LEU A 74 9.33 3.97 4.94
C LEU A 74 8.86 5.02 3.92
N GLY A 75 8.65 4.62 2.66
CA GLY A 75 8.12 5.52 1.64
C GLY A 75 6.74 6.06 2.00
N ALA A 76 5.83 5.21 2.48
CA ALA A 76 4.50 5.62 2.92
C ALA A 76 4.58 6.56 4.13
N ALA A 77 5.47 6.31 5.09
CA ALA A 77 5.69 7.18 6.23
C ALA A 77 6.20 8.57 5.81
N VAL A 78 7.18 8.63 4.90
CA VAL A 78 7.69 9.90 4.37
C VAL A 78 6.60 10.68 3.63
N ILE A 79 5.85 10.01 2.74
CA ILE A 79 4.73 10.62 2.02
C ILE A 79 3.70 11.14 3.02
N PHE A 80 3.22 10.30 3.92
CA PHE A 80 2.22 10.65 4.93
C PHE A 80 2.65 11.87 5.76
N VAL A 81 3.86 11.83 6.35
CA VAL A 81 4.38 12.94 7.16
C VAL A 81 4.52 14.21 6.32
N SER A 82 5.06 14.12 5.11
CA SER A 82 5.26 15.30 4.24
C SER A 82 3.94 15.96 3.85
N PHE A 83 2.93 15.19 3.47
CA PHE A 83 1.62 15.71 3.08
C PHE A 83 0.83 16.21 4.29
N SER A 84 0.87 15.51 5.43
CA SER A 84 0.29 16.02 6.68
C SER A 84 0.94 17.34 7.11
N LEU A 85 2.26 17.49 7.03
CA LEU A 85 2.93 18.75 7.34
C LEU A 85 2.54 19.86 6.36
N ALA A 86 2.62 19.61 5.05
CA ALA A 86 2.22 20.57 4.02
C ALA A 86 0.77 21.04 4.20
N SER A 87 -0.09 20.09 4.58
CA SER A 87 -1.47 20.35 4.94
C SER A 87 -1.56 21.35 6.08
N LEU A 88 -0.85 21.15 7.21
CA LEU A 88 -0.86 22.07 8.37
C LEU A 88 -0.49 23.52 8.03
N PHE A 89 0.33 23.75 7.01
CA PHE A 89 0.73 25.08 6.54
C PHE A 89 -0.26 25.73 5.55
N THR A 90 -1.24 24.98 5.03
CA THR A 90 -2.16 25.43 3.97
C THR A 90 -3.37 26.22 4.50
N ARG A 91 -3.88 27.17 3.70
CA ARG A 91 -5.01 28.04 4.06
C ARG A 91 -6.38 27.35 3.91
N LYS A 92 -7.29 27.68 4.83
CA LYS A 92 -8.57 27.00 5.10
C LYS A 92 -9.60 26.83 3.96
N ARG A 93 -9.56 27.64 2.89
CA ARG A 93 -10.67 27.69 1.92
C ARG A 93 -10.71 26.55 0.91
N TYR A 94 -9.63 25.78 0.76
CA TYR A 94 -9.54 24.73 -0.27
C TYR A 94 -10.23 23.41 0.11
N TYR A 95 -10.65 23.22 1.37
CA TYR A 95 -11.13 21.90 1.87
C TYR A 95 -12.49 21.47 1.36
N LEU A 96 -13.43 22.40 1.17
CA LEU A 96 -14.76 22.05 0.65
C LEU A 96 -14.69 21.55 -0.80
N TYR A 97 -13.86 22.18 -1.62
CA TYR A 97 -13.64 21.75 -3.00
C TYR A 97 -12.83 20.46 -3.07
N LEU A 98 -11.82 20.32 -2.21
CA LEU A 98 -10.98 19.12 -2.18
C LEU A 98 -11.76 17.89 -1.73
N GLY A 99 -12.60 18.01 -0.70
CA GLY A 99 -13.44 16.90 -0.22
C GLY A 99 -14.42 16.40 -1.27
N ALA A 100 -15.12 17.30 -1.98
CA ALA A 100 -16.03 16.92 -3.07
C ALA A 100 -15.28 16.20 -4.21
N LEU A 101 -14.09 16.72 -4.59
CA LEU A 101 -13.25 16.10 -5.61
C LEU A 101 -12.78 14.70 -5.18
N LEU A 102 -12.27 14.55 -3.96
CA LEU A 102 -11.80 13.27 -3.42
C LEU A 102 -12.90 12.22 -3.37
N MET A 103 -14.08 12.59 -2.86
CA MET A 103 -15.22 11.68 -2.78
C MET A 103 -15.71 11.26 -4.17
N SER A 104 -15.76 12.19 -5.14
CA SER A 104 -16.12 11.86 -6.51
C SER A 104 -15.12 10.92 -7.19
N ALA A 105 -13.83 11.14 -6.98
CA ALA A 105 -12.78 10.30 -7.55
C ALA A 105 -12.69 8.91 -6.86
N MET A 106 -13.02 8.81 -5.57
CA MET A 106 -13.20 7.51 -4.89
C MET A 106 -14.34 6.71 -5.52
N SER A 107 -15.49 7.36 -5.75
CA SER A 107 -16.62 6.72 -6.42
C SER A 107 -16.29 6.27 -7.85
N MET A 108 -15.51 7.08 -8.57
CA MET A 108 -15.01 6.73 -9.90
C MET A 108 -14.09 5.51 -9.86
N LEU A 109 -13.13 5.45 -8.93
CA LEU A 109 -12.25 4.29 -8.76
C LEU A 109 -13.03 3.03 -8.37
N ALA A 110 -14.04 3.14 -7.50
CA ALA A 110 -14.92 2.02 -7.15
C ALA A 110 -15.68 1.51 -8.38
N THR A 111 -16.14 2.42 -9.25
CA THR A 111 -16.80 2.06 -10.51
C THR A 111 -15.84 1.37 -11.47
N PHE A 112 -14.60 1.86 -11.59
CA PHE A 112 -13.57 1.22 -12.41
C PHE A 112 -13.25 -0.18 -11.91
N SER A 113 -13.09 -0.35 -10.59
CA SER A 113 -12.85 -1.67 -10.00
C SER A 113 -14.00 -2.64 -10.29
N PHE A 114 -15.24 -2.16 -10.24
CA PHE A 114 -16.41 -2.95 -10.59
C PHE A 114 -16.43 -3.35 -12.07
N VAL A 115 -16.13 -2.43 -12.98
CA VAL A 115 -16.03 -2.73 -14.43
C VAL A 115 -14.88 -3.69 -14.71
N ASN A 116 -13.75 -3.51 -14.03
CA ASN A 116 -12.57 -4.35 -14.18
C ASN A 116 -12.81 -5.80 -13.72
N LEU A 117 -13.79 -6.05 -12.85
CA LEU A 117 -14.19 -7.41 -12.48
C LEU A 117 -14.67 -8.23 -13.69
N PHE A 118 -15.34 -7.58 -14.64
CA PHE A 118 -15.86 -8.20 -15.86
C PHE A 118 -14.83 -8.17 -17.00
N MET A 119 -14.11 -7.06 -17.16
CA MET A 119 -13.15 -6.90 -18.27
C MET A 119 -11.79 -7.54 -18.01
N ARG A 120 -11.35 -7.63 -16.74
CA ARG A 120 -10.05 -8.16 -16.30
C ARG A 120 -8.85 -7.55 -17.05
N SER A 121 -8.89 -6.25 -17.27
CA SER A 121 -7.85 -5.56 -18.04
C SER A 121 -6.66 -5.20 -17.13
N PRO A 122 -5.42 -5.62 -17.47
CA PRO A 122 -4.24 -5.24 -16.70
C PRO A 122 -3.96 -3.73 -16.77
N ALA A 123 -4.36 -3.05 -17.85
CA ALA A 123 -4.19 -1.61 -17.98
C ALA A 123 -5.07 -0.83 -17.01
N ILE A 124 -6.33 -1.25 -16.84
CA ILE A 124 -7.26 -0.62 -15.87
C ILE A 124 -6.74 -0.83 -14.46
N TYR A 125 -6.29 -2.04 -14.13
CA TYR A 125 -5.69 -2.35 -12.83
C TYR A 125 -4.46 -1.47 -12.52
N GLN A 126 -3.56 -1.27 -13.49
CA GLN A 126 -2.42 -0.37 -13.30
C GLN A 126 -2.86 1.09 -13.10
N ALA A 127 -3.82 1.56 -13.89
CA ALA A 127 -4.37 2.91 -13.75
C ALA A 127 -5.00 3.11 -12.35
N GLU A 128 -5.79 2.15 -11.89
CA GLU A 128 -6.38 2.15 -10.54
C GLU A 128 -5.32 2.27 -9.45
N LEU A 129 -4.20 1.56 -9.56
CA LEU A 129 -3.13 1.62 -8.57
C LEU A 129 -2.47 3.01 -8.50
N TYR A 130 -2.13 3.62 -9.64
CA TYR A 130 -1.46 4.93 -9.66
C TYR A 130 -2.43 6.07 -9.31
N ILE A 131 -3.65 6.04 -9.85
CA ILE A 131 -4.69 7.03 -9.52
C ILE A 131 -5.10 6.88 -8.06
N GLY A 132 -5.26 5.65 -7.57
CA GLY A 132 -5.53 5.33 -6.17
C GLY A 132 -4.45 5.91 -5.25
N LEU A 133 -3.17 5.67 -5.55
CA LEU A 133 -2.06 6.25 -4.77
C LEU A 133 -2.16 7.78 -4.68
N MET A 134 -2.37 8.46 -5.81
CA MET A 134 -2.54 9.92 -5.82
C MET A 134 -3.75 10.36 -4.99
N LEU A 135 -4.83 9.60 -5.02
CA LEU A 135 -6.04 9.90 -4.28
C LEU A 135 -5.84 9.74 -2.77
N PHE A 136 -5.17 8.68 -2.31
CA PHE A 136 -4.85 8.49 -0.90
C PHE A 136 -3.88 9.53 -0.37
N CYS A 137 -2.92 10.00 -1.18
CA CYS A 137 -2.15 11.20 -0.82
C CYS A 137 -3.05 12.42 -0.59
N GLY A 138 -4.09 12.58 -1.42
CA GLY A 138 -5.09 13.63 -1.26
C GLY A 138 -5.98 13.45 -0.01
N PHE A 139 -6.37 12.22 0.34
CA PHE A 139 -7.09 11.94 1.58
C PHE A 139 -6.27 12.29 2.81
N VAL A 140 -4.98 11.92 2.86
CA VAL A 140 -4.10 12.32 3.97
C VAL A 140 -4.11 13.84 4.18
N VAL A 141 -4.07 14.63 3.10
CA VAL A 141 -4.16 16.10 3.18
C VAL A 141 -5.52 16.53 3.72
N PHE A 142 -6.61 15.96 3.19
CA PHE A 142 -7.98 16.28 3.56
C PHE A 142 -8.31 15.91 5.01
N ASP A 143 -8.01 14.68 5.43
CA ASP A 143 -8.28 14.18 6.77
C ASP A 143 -7.47 14.94 7.82
N THR A 144 -6.19 15.25 7.53
CA THR A 144 -5.38 16.12 8.41
C THR A 144 -6.08 17.47 8.64
N GLN A 145 -6.71 18.06 7.62
CA GLN A 145 -7.37 19.37 7.74
C GLN A 145 -8.71 19.29 8.41
N MET A 146 -9.47 18.25 8.11
CA MET A 146 -10.72 17.97 8.79
C MET A 146 -10.48 17.79 10.28
N ILE A 147 -9.42 17.09 10.68
CA ILE A 147 -9.03 16.96 12.09
C ILE A 147 -8.70 18.32 12.68
N VAL A 148 -7.83 19.12 12.06
CA VAL A 148 -7.48 20.46 12.56
C VAL A 148 -8.70 21.36 12.72
N GLU A 149 -9.64 21.32 11.79
CA GLU A 149 -10.85 22.14 11.88
C GLU A 149 -11.82 21.63 12.94
N LYS A 150 -12.04 20.30 13.03
CA LYS A 150 -12.81 19.68 14.13
C LYS A 150 -12.25 20.09 15.49
N ARG A 151 -10.92 20.06 15.67
CA ARG A 151 -10.24 20.53 16.89
C ARG A 151 -10.50 22.02 17.16
N LYS A 152 -10.48 22.88 16.14
CA LYS A 152 -10.80 24.31 16.29
C LYS A 152 -12.26 24.56 16.68
N CYS A 153 -13.15 23.68 16.26
CA CYS A 153 -14.57 23.68 16.65
C CYS A 153 -14.83 23.06 18.03
N GLY A 154 -13.79 22.63 18.76
CA GLY A 154 -13.90 22.09 20.12
C GLY A 154 -14.04 20.58 20.20
N ASP A 155 -13.93 19.84 19.09
CA ASP A 155 -13.90 18.37 19.12
C ASP A 155 -12.60 17.90 19.80
N THR A 156 -12.71 17.07 20.84
CA THR A 156 -11.56 16.53 21.56
C THR A 156 -11.26 15.06 21.28
N ASP A 157 -11.99 14.41 20.38
CA ASP A 157 -11.91 12.97 20.16
C ASP A 157 -10.70 12.53 19.32
N PHE A 158 -9.54 12.44 19.98
CA PHE A 158 -8.30 12.03 19.33
C PHE A 158 -8.29 10.57 18.87
N ILE A 159 -9.11 9.68 19.47
CA ILE A 159 -9.17 8.26 19.07
C ILE A 159 -9.80 8.17 17.68
N TRP A 160 -10.91 8.88 17.46
CA TRP A 160 -11.56 8.93 16.16
C TRP A 160 -10.63 9.54 15.10
N HIS A 161 -10.01 10.68 15.41
CA HIS A 161 -9.05 11.33 14.51
C HIS A 161 -7.84 10.43 14.16
N THR A 162 -7.37 9.63 15.13
CA THR A 162 -6.25 8.70 14.89
C THR A 162 -6.69 7.53 14.03
N LEU A 163 -7.93 7.04 14.20
CA LEU A 163 -8.50 5.98 13.36
C LEU A 163 -8.60 6.43 11.90
N ASP A 164 -9.13 7.63 11.64
CA ASP A 164 -9.24 8.21 10.29
C ASP A 164 -7.84 8.23 9.61
N LEU A 165 -6.85 8.83 10.26
CA LEU A 165 -5.47 8.90 9.75
C LEU A 165 -4.79 7.53 9.59
N PHE A 166 -5.12 6.56 10.45
CA PHE A 166 -4.56 5.21 10.37
C PHE A 166 -5.06 4.49 9.10
N VAL A 167 -6.34 4.63 8.76
CA VAL A 167 -6.91 4.02 7.55
C VAL A 167 -6.24 4.59 6.30
N ASP A 168 -6.08 5.91 6.24
CA ASP A 168 -5.36 6.57 5.16
C ASP A 168 -3.91 6.08 5.01
N PHE A 169 -3.18 5.98 6.13
CA PHE A 169 -1.80 5.50 6.13
C PHE A 169 -1.69 4.06 5.64
N VAL A 170 -2.56 3.18 6.13
CA VAL A 170 -2.57 1.76 5.76
C VAL A 170 -2.87 1.58 4.27
N GLU A 171 -3.78 2.36 3.74
CA GLU A 171 -4.20 2.28 2.35
C GLU A 171 -3.15 2.89 1.39
N LEU A 172 -2.49 3.96 1.82
CA LEU A 172 -1.30 4.52 1.16
C LEU A 172 -0.17 3.48 1.11
N PHE A 173 0.13 2.83 2.24
CA PHE A 173 1.14 1.76 2.32
C PHE A 173 0.80 0.61 1.37
N ARG A 174 -0.45 0.15 1.35
CA ARG A 174 -0.91 -0.93 0.46
C ARG A 174 -0.64 -0.61 -1.01
N HIS A 175 -1.01 0.60 -1.47
CA HIS A 175 -0.79 1.01 -2.85
C HIS A 175 0.69 1.08 -3.19
N LEU A 176 1.49 1.71 -2.33
CA LEU A 176 2.92 1.85 -2.56
C LEU A 176 3.62 0.49 -2.60
N LEU A 177 3.22 -0.41 -1.71
CA LEU A 177 3.73 -1.78 -1.64
C LEU A 177 3.48 -2.55 -2.94
N ILE A 178 2.26 -2.49 -3.50
CA ILE A 178 1.91 -3.17 -4.76
C ILE A 178 2.67 -2.56 -5.94
N ILE A 179 2.79 -1.22 -5.99
CA ILE A 179 3.50 -0.51 -7.06
C ILE A 179 4.99 -0.86 -7.05
N LEU A 180 5.64 -0.83 -5.88
CA LEU A 180 7.06 -1.16 -5.78
C LEU A 180 7.34 -2.62 -6.11
N ASN A 181 6.45 -3.54 -5.70
CA ASN A 181 6.58 -4.95 -6.06
C ASN A 181 6.42 -5.19 -7.56
N SER A 182 5.58 -4.40 -8.24
CA SER A 182 5.37 -4.51 -9.69
C SER A 182 6.52 -3.94 -10.52
N LYS A 183 7.30 -3.00 -9.98
CA LYS A 183 8.42 -2.35 -10.68
C LYS A 183 9.77 -3.07 -10.55
N ARG A 184 9.98 -3.87 -9.50
CA ARG A 184 11.25 -4.58 -9.32
C ARG A 184 11.34 -5.75 -10.32
N PRO A 185 12.46 -5.88 -11.05
CA PRO A 185 12.68 -7.06 -11.89
C PRO A 185 12.55 -8.32 -11.03
N GLN A 186 11.84 -9.32 -11.56
CA GLN A 186 11.83 -10.65 -10.97
C GLN A 186 13.26 -11.17 -11.06
N VAL A 187 13.98 -11.26 -9.94
CA VAL A 187 15.26 -11.98 -9.91
C VAL A 187 14.88 -13.46 -9.99
N THR A 188 14.76 -13.99 -11.21
CA THR A 188 14.69 -15.43 -11.40
C THR A 188 15.97 -16.02 -10.83
N PRO A 189 15.91 -17.03 -9.95
CA PRO A 189 17.07 -17.83 -9.65
C PRO A 189 17.61 -18.30 -11.00
N VAL A 190 18.84 -17.93 -11.34
CA VAL A 190 19.54 -18.51 -12.48
C VAL A 190 19.76 -19.97 -12.11
N GLU A 191 18.77 -20.81 -12.40
CA GLU A 191 18.91 -22.25 -12.42
C GLU A 191 19.86 -22.57 -13.59
N ASN A 192 21.15 -22.62 -13.27
CA ASN A 192 22.20 -23.28 -14.05
C ASN A 192 22.30 -22.85 -15.52
N ALA A 193 22.70 -21.60 -15.78
CA ALA A 193 23.50 -21.35 -16.98
C ALA A 193 24.94 -21.79 -16.66
N PRO A 194 25.58 -22.67 -17.44
CA PRO A 194 27.00 -22.96 -17.24
C PRO A 194 27.76 -21.64 -17.28
N ALA A 195 28.68 -21.45 -16.34
CA ALA A 195 29.40 -20.20 -16.08
C ALA A 195 30.27 -19.69 -17.26
N ASP A 196 30.13 -20.28 -18.46
CA ASP A 196 30.92 -19.99 -19.66
C ASP A 196 30.19 -19.11 -20.69
N GLU A 197 28.85 -19.12 -20.78
CA GLU A 197 28.14 -18.28 -21.77
C GLU A 197 27.94 -16.81 -21.31
N ALA A 198 27.83 -16.59 -20.00
CA ALA A 198 27.57 -15.25 -19.44
C ALA A 198 28.79 -14.31 -19.52
N LEU A 199 30.00 -14.84 -19.68
CA LEU A 199 31.24 -14.07 -19.87
C LEU A 199 31.47 -13.66 -21.34
N MET A 200 30.93 -14.41 -22.30
CA MET A 200 31.05 -14.08 -23.73
C MET A 200 30.07 -13.00 -24.19
N GLN A 201 28.84 -12.96 -23.65
CA GLN A 201 27.88 -11.92 -24.04
C GLN A 201 28.14 -10.55 -23.41
N ARG A 202 28.83 -10.50 -22.26
CA ARG A 202 29.20 -9.22 -21.62
C ARG A 202 30.39 -8.53 -22.27
N THR A 203 31.29 -9.27 -22.93
CA THR A 203 32.47 -8.69 -23.59
C THR A 203 32.14 -8.17 -25.00
N CYS A 204 31.24 -8.83 -25.74
CA CYS A 204 30.86 -8.39 -27.10
C CYS A 204 29.96 -7.15 -27.18
N SER A 205 29.35 -6.69 -26.08
CA SER A 205 28.43 -5.54 -26.12
C SER A 205 29.08 -4.20 -25.75
N VAL A 206 30.32 -4.22 -25.25
CA VAL A 206 30.99 -3.01 -24.72
C VAL A 206 31.88 -2.33 -25.77
N ASP A 207 32.43 -3.04 -26.74
CA ASP A 207 33.37 -2.46 -27.72
C ASP A 207 32.82 -2.49 -29.15
N GLY A 208 32.26 -1.36 -29.59
CA GLY A 208 31.78 -1.16 -30.96
C GLY A 208 32.89 -0.93 -32.00
N LEU A 209 33.83 -1.87 -32.20
CA LEU A 209 34.84 -1.77 -33.27
C LEU A 209 35.35 -3.14 -33.79
N SER A 210 34.76 -3.63 -34.89
CA SER A 210 35.31 -4.56 -35.91
C SER A 210 35.78 -6.00 -35.48
N PRO A 211 36.05 -6.94 -36.41
CA PRO A 211 35.27 -8.17 -36.59
C PRO A 211 35.93 -9.44 -36.03
N CYS A 212 35.09 -10.46 -35.74
CA CYS A 212 35.48 -11.78 -35.25
C CYS A 212 36.59 -12.42 -36.11
N LEU A 213 37.78 -12.55 -35.53
CA LEU A 213 38.86 -13.37 -36.10
C LEU A 213 38.60 -14.85 -35.78
N SER A 214 38.61 -15.66 -36.83
CA SER A 214 38.62 -17.13 -36.80
C SER A 214 39.85 -17.66 -36.05
N VAL A 215 39.64 -18.62 -35.14
CA VAL A 215 40.69 -19.56 -34.74
C VAL A 215 40.10 -20.98 -34.75
N ASN A 216 40.55 -21.75 -35.74
CA ASN A 216 40.56 -23.20 -35.75
C ASN A 216 41.32 -23.73 -34.52
N THR A 217 40.81 -24.78 -33.89
CA THR A 217 41.66 -25.73 -33.15
C THR A 217 41.28 -27.17 -33.48
N VAL A 218 42.29 -27.83 -34.05
CA VAL A 218 42.45 -29.27 -34.32
C VAL A 218 43.03 -29.95 -33.07
N GLY A 219 42.71 -31.24 -32.87
CA GLY A 219 43.44 -32.20 -32.01
C GLY A 219 42.85 -32.32 -30.59
N VAL A 220 42.57 -33.50 -30.05
CA VAL A 220 43.03 -34.89 -30.27
C VAL A 220 41.86 -35.84 -30.05
#